data_AF-A0A3B0ITX4-F1
#
_entry.id   AF-A0A3B0ITX4-F1
#
_cell.length_a   1.000
_cell.length_b   1.000
_cell.length_c   1.000
_cell.angle_alpha   90.00
_cell.angle_beta   90.00
_cell.angle_gamma   90.00
#
_symmetry.space_group_name_H-M   'P 1'
#
loop_
_entity.id
_entity.type
_entity.pdbx_description
1 polymer ?
#
loop_
_entity_poly.entity_id
_entity_poly.type
_entity_poly.pdbx_seq_one_letter_code
_entity_poly.pdbx_strand_id
1 'polypeptide(L)'
;MIPAVNGNYAVSEQQLAAESNLDSNEQLFSSQVILLPADKTWRPSLTVKRPSITGVLSTQVVGSSREEIHVDEMGRIKLQFHWDKEHKKMITVHVGSTLVNWVMVFALVRNFYLVLVVKY
;
A
#
# COMPACT_ATOMS: atom_id res chain seq x y z
N MET A 1 19.53 14.51 -25.59
CA MET A 1 19.28 15.93 -25.94
C MET A 1 19.63 16.73 -24.68
N ILE A 2 20.79 17.39 -24.67
CA ILE A 2 21.28 18.16 -23.51
C ILE A 2 20.43 19.44 -23.46
N PRO A 3 19.68 19.72 -22.37
CA PRO A 3 18.89 20.94 -22.29
C PRO A 3 19.84 22.16 -22.24
N ALA A 4 19.37 23.29 -22.75
CA ALA A 4 20.13 24.53 -22.84
C ALA A 4 20.86 24.84 -21.52
N VAL A 5 22.12 25.25 -21.65
CA VAL A 5 23.13 25.35 -20.57
C VAL A 5 22.68 26.22 -19.39
N ASN A 6 21.68 27.08 -19.58
CA ASN A 6 21.10 27.93 -18.53
C ASN A 6 19.58 27.75 -18.46
N GLY A 7 19.05 27.45 -17.27
CA GLY A 7 17.62 27.26 -17.03
C GLY A 7 17.31 26.94 -15.57
N ASN A 8 16.02 26.83 -15.25
CA ASN A 8 15.57 26.40 -13.93
C ASN A 8 15.60 24.88 -13.83
N TYR A 9 16.29 24.36 -12.81
CA TYR A 9 16.41 22.94 -12.55
C TYR A 9 16.07 22.65 -11.08
N ALA A 10 15.35 21.56 -10.85
CA ALA A 10 15.18 21.01 -9.50
C ALA A 10 16.35 20.06 -9.20
N VAL A 11 16.92 20.14 -8.00
CA VAL A 11 17.95 19.21 -7.54
C VAL A 11 17.26 17.95 -7.03
N SER A 12 17.53 16.80 -7.64
CA SER A 12 16.98 15.51 -7.19
C SER A 12 17.88 14.81 -6.18
N GLU A 13 19.19 14.96 -6.34
CA GLU A 13 20.20 14.32 -5.50
C GLU A 13 21.43 15.20 -5.42
N GLN A 14 22.10 15.17 -4.27
CA GLN A 14 23.31 15.95 -4.01
C GLN A 14 24.29 15.10 -3.19
N GLN A 15 25.52 14.97 -3.69
CA GLN A 15 26.63 14.34 -3.02
C GLN A 15 27.70 15.40 -2.73
N LEU A 16 28.15 15.44 -1.47
CA LEU A 16 29.12 16.41 -0.98
C LEU A 16 30.32 15.68 -0.41
N ALA A 17 31.52 16.14 -0.74
CA ALA A 17 32.77 15.72 -0.13
C ALA A 17 33.55 16.97 0.28
N ALA A 18 34.02 17.01 1.52
CA ALA A 18 34.83 18.09 2.05
C ALA A 18 36.00 17.49 2.82
N GLU A 19 37.20 17.95 2.50
CA GLU A 19 38.43 17.51 3.13
C GLU A 19 39.19 18.77 3.58
N SER A 20 39.68 18.76 4.81
CA SER A 20 40.51 19.84 5.35
C SER A 20 41.81 19.23 5.86
N ASN A 21 42.93 19.72 5.37
CA ASN A 21 44.23 19.36 5.92
C ASN A 21 44.58 20.35 7.05
N LEU A 22 45.15 19.85 8.15
CA LEU A 22 45.56 20.70 9.29
C LEU A 22 46.98 21.24 9.12
N ASP A 23 47.81 20.52 8.36
CA ASP A 23 49.23 20.84 8.15
C ASP A 23 49.44 21.72 6.90
N SER A 24 48.63 21.50 5.87
CA SER A 24 48.47 22.43 4.75
C SER A 24 47.15 23.15 4.94
N ASN A 25 47.12 24.48 4.86
CA ASN A 25 45.89 25.28 5.01
C ASN A 25 44.96 25.15 3.78
N GLU A 26 44.92 23.94 3.21
CA GLU A 26 44.18 23.55 2.02
C GLU A 26 42.86 22.92 2.42
N GLN A 27 41.79 23.45 1.82
CA GLN A 27 40.44 22.95 1.99
C GLN A 27 39.94 22.53 0.62
N LEU A 28 39.65 21.25 0.47
CA LEU A 28 39.08 20.69 -0.74
C LEU A 28 37.59 20.49 -0.53
N PHE A 29 36.80 21.02 -1.45
CA PHE A 29 35.35 20.86 -1.44
C PHE A 29 34.90 20.41 -2.82
N SER A 30 34.12 19.34 -2.87
CA SER A 30 33.53 18.78 -4.08
C SER A 30 32.03 18.58 -3.87
N SER A 31 31.26 18.97 -4.87
CA SER A 31 29.81 18.83 -4.89
C SER A 31 29.37 18.28 -6.25
N GLN A 32 28.62 17.19 -6.22
CA GLN A 32 27.98 16.61 -7.39
C GLN A 32 26.47 16.65 -7.20
N VAL A 33 25.75 17.15 -8.20
CA VAL A 33 24.29 17.28 -8.17
C VAL A 33 23.67 16.61 -9.39
N ILE A 34 22.53 15.96 -9.18
CA ILE A 34 21.66 15.47 -10.25
C ILE A 34 20.51 16.46 -10.41
N LEU A 35 20.38 16.99 -11.62
CA LEU A 35 19.41 18.03 -11.96
C LEU A 35 18.27 17.45 -12.79
N LEU A 36 17.05 17.89 -12.48
CA LEU A 36 15.84 17.60 -13.23
C LEU A 36 15.27 18.90 -13.83
N PRO A 37 14.72 18.86 -15.05
CA PRO A 37 14.03 20.02 -15.63
C PRO A 37 12.89 20.49 -14.72
N ALA A 38 12.85 21.78 -14.37
CA ALA A 38 11.86 22.32 -13.43
C ALA A 38 10.42 22.35 -13.99
N ASP A 39 10.27 22.26 -15.31
CA ASP A 39 8.99 22.19 -16.01
C ASP A 39 8.33 20.81 -15.94
N LYS A 40 9.05 19.78 -15.46
CA LYS A 40 8.54 18.42 -15.33
C LYS A 40 8.21 18.09 -13.88
N THR A 41 7.00 17.57 -13.65
CA THR A 41 6.61 17.03 -12.34
C THR A 41 7.42 15.79 -12.02
N TRP A 42 8.19 15.85 -10.92
CA TRP A 42 8.91 14.69 -10.41
C TRP A 42 7.95 13.64 -9.84
N ARG A 43 8.26 12.36 -10.08
CA ARG A 43 7.57 11.22 -9.47
C ARG A 43 8.62 10.23 -8.99
N PRO A 44 8.61 9.82 -7.70
CA PRO A 44 9.53 8.81 -7.21
C PRO A 44 9.30 7.49 -7.92
N SER A 45 10.37 6.72 -8.12
CA SER A 45 10.26 5.33 -8.57
C SER A 45 9.49 4.49 -7.55
N LEU A 46 8.65 3.58 -8.03
CA LEU A 46 7.98 2.60 -7.17
C LEU A 46 9.00 1.54 -6.71
N THR A 47 9.77 1.86 -5.68
CA THR A 47 10.78 0.96 -5.11
C THR A 47 10.14 -0.10 -4.20
N VAL A 48 8.99 0.21 -3.61
CA VAL A 48 8.30 -0.69 -2.67
C VAL A 48 7.44 -1.69 -3.43
N LYS A 49 7.58 -2.97 -3.11
CA LYS A 49 6.71 -4.03 -3.64
C LYS A 49 5.28 -3.83 -3.15
N ARG A 50 4.31 -4.08 -4.02
CA ARG A 50 2.89 -4.03 -3.63
C ARG A 50 2.64 -4.97 -2.45
N PRO A 51 2.01 -4.52 -1.36
CA PRO A 51 1.66 -5.40 -0.26
C PRO A 51 0.68 -6.46 -0.76
N SER A 52 1.00 -7.73 -0.50
CA SER A 52 0.17 -8.89 -0.83
C SER A 52 -0.10 -9.69 0.44
N ILE A 53 -1.34 -10.14 0.60
CA ILE A 53 -1.72 -11.08 1.65
C ILE A 53 -1.64 -12.47 1.04
N THR A 54 -0.76 -13.33 1.57
CA THR A 54 -0.64 -14.71 1.12
C THR A 54 -1.57 -15.59 1.94
N GLY A 55 -2.38 -16.40 1.26
CA GLY A 55 -3.24 -17.40 1.88
C GLY A 55 -4.58 -16.87 2.35
N VAL A 56 -5.22 -17.68 3.19
CA VAL A 56 -6.59 -17.51 3.67
C VAL A 56 -6.57 -16.79 5.02
N LEU A 57 -7.49 -15.85 5.24
CA LEU A 57 -7.67 -15.15 6.52
C LEU A 57 -9.05 -15.42 7.11
N SER A 58 -9.10 -15.74 8.40
CA SER A 58 -10.33 -15.79 9.20
C SER A 58 -10.74 -14.38 9.66
N THR A 59 -12.05 -14.14 9.75
CA THR A 59 -12.63 -12.86 10.12
C THR A 59 -14.05 -13.06 10.65
N GLN A 60 -14.56 -12.11 11.42
CA GLN A 60 -15.94 -12.16 11.94
C GLN A 60 -16.90 -11.47 10.97
N VAL A 61 -18.08 -12.07 10.76
CA VAL A 61 -19.20 -11.42 10.07
C VAL A 61 -19.86 -10.44 11.03
N VAL A 62 -20.04 -9.20 10.60
CA VAL A 62 -20.62 -8.15 11.43
C VAL A 62 -21.89 -7.64 10.75
N GLY A 63 -23.04 -7.87 11.38
CA GLY A 63 -24.34 -7.35 10.97
C GLY A 63 -24.75 -6.10 11.74
N SER A 64 -25.91 -5.54 11.38
CA SER A 64 -26.61 -4.64 12.29
C SER A 64 -26.96 -5.38 13.59
N SER A 65 -27.08 -4.68 14.72
CA SER A 65 -27.23 -5.26 16.06
C SER A 65 -28.35 -6.30 16.25
N ARG A 66 -29.26 -6.48 15.28
CA ARG A 66 -30.43 -7.36 15.37
C ARG A 66 -30.41 -8.54 14.39
N GLU A 67 -29.41 -8.64 13.51
CA GLU A 67 -29.30 -9.74 12.54
C GLU A 67 -27.95 -10.42 12.66
N GLU A 68 -27.98 -11.75 12.85
CA GLU A 68 -26.78 -12.60 12.95
C GLU A 68 -25.98 -12.61 11.64
N ILE A 69 -26.68 -12.55 10.50
CA ILE A 69 -26.08 -12.41 9.15
C ILE A 69 -26.86 -11.35 8.38
N HIS A 70 -26.21 -10.24 8.09
CA HIS A 70 -26.77 -9.19 7.23
C HIS A 70 -26.16 -9.30 5.83
N VAL A 71 -27.00 -9.65 4.85
CA VAL A 71 -26.65 -9.70 3.43
C VAL A 71 -27.38 -8.56 2.73
N ASP A 72 -26.66 -7.74 1.97
CA ASP A 72 -27.30 -6.68 1.19
C ASP A 72 -27.97 -7.22 -0.09
N GLU A 73 -28.74 -6.36 -0.76
CA GLU A 73 -29.45 -6.68 -2.01
C GLU A 73 -28.52 -7.19 -3.13
N MET A 74 -27.21 -6.95 -3.01
CA MET A 74 -26.19 -7.38 -3.97
C MET A 74 -25.47 -8.68 -3.55
N GLY A 75 -25.93 -9.35 -2.50
CA GLY A 75 -25.34 -10.60 -2.00
C GLY A 75 -24.01 -10.39 -1.27
N ARG A 76 -23.78 -9.22 -0.70
CA ARG A 76 -22.54 -8.87 0.01
C ARG A 76 -22.72 -8.88 1.52
N ILE A 77 -21.64 -9.18 2.22
CA ILE A 77 -21.58 -9.19 3.69
C ILE A 77 -20.51 -8.23 4.20
N LYS A 78 -20.71 -7.71 5.42
CA LYS A 78 -19.72 -6.89 6.13
C LYS A 78 -18.85 -7.76 7.02
N LEU A 79 -17.54 -7.55 6.93
CA LEU A 79 -16.53 -8.31 7.67
C LEU A 79 -15.67 -7.39 8.53
N GLN A 80 -15.26 -7.92 9.68
CA GLN A 80 -14.25 -7.32 10.54
C GLN A 80 -13.09 -8.29 10.80
N PHE A 81 -11.92 -7.90 10.29
CA PHE A 81 -10.69 -8.62 10.52
C PHE A 81 -10.15 -8.42 11.94
N HIS A 82 -9.50 -9.44 12.48
CA HIS A 82 -8.92 -9.42 13.82
C HIS A 82 -7.88 -8.30 14.05
N TRP A 83 -7.23 -7.83 12.98
CA TRP A 83 -6.27 -6.74 13.06
C TRP A 83 -6.91 -5.34 13.05
N ASP A 84 -8.20 -5.21 12.71
CA ASP A 84 -8.94 -3.95 12.80
C ASP A 84 -9.56 -3.77 14.19
N LYS A 85 -8.75 -3.26 15.12
CA LYS A 85 -9.12 -3.07 16.52
C LYS A 85 -10.15 -1.97 16.75
N GLU A 86 -10.21 -0.97 15.86
CA GLU A 86 -11.05 0.21 16.08
C GLU A 86 -12.46 0.04 15.49
N HIS A 87 -12.74 -1.09 14.83
CA HIS A 87 -14.00 -1.34 14.12
C HIS A 87 -14.37 -0.25 13.09
N LYS A 88 -13.40 0.59 12.72
CA LYS A 88 -13.63 1.77 11.85
C LYS A 88 -13.72 1.39 10.38
N LYS A 89 -13.15 0.24 9.98
CA LYS A 89 -13.05 -0.17 8.59
C LYS A 89 -13.76 -1.49 8.37
N MET A 90 -15.08 -1.39 8.22
CA MET A 90 -15.88 -2.51 7.72
C MET A 90 -15.56 -2.74 6.25
N ILE A 91 -15.23 -3.98 5.89
CA ILE A 91 -14.98 -4.38 4.51
C ILE A 91 -16.20 -5.14 4.01
N THR A 92 -16.77 -4.68 2.90
CA THR A 92 -17.90 -5.35 2.24
C THR A 92 -17.37 -6.25 1.13
N VAL A 93 -17.71 -7.54 1.18
CA VAL A 93 -17.24 -8.54 0.20
C VAL A 93 -18.39 -9.30 -0.44
N HIS A 94 -18.20 -9.73 -1.68
CA HIS A 94 -19.14 -10.60 -2.38
C HIS A 94 -18.95 -12.05 -1.93
N VAL A 95 -20.06 -12.73 -1.67
CA VAL A 95 -20.07 -14.14 -1.32
C VAL A 95 -20.24 -14.99 -2.59
N GLY A 96 -19.32 -15.93 -2.81
CA GLY A 96 -19.45 -16.99 -3.79
C GLY A 96 -20.26 -18.15 -3.21
N SER A 97 -21.32 -18.58 -3.90
CA SER A 97 -22.14 -19.72 -3.50
C SER A 97 -21.55 -21.03 -4.05
N THR A 98 -21.14 -21.94 -3.18
CA THR A 98 -20.95 -23.36 -3.55
C THR A 98 -21.51 -24.21 -2.41
N LEU A 99 -22.54 -24.99 -2.71
CA LEU A 99 -23.23 -25.84 -1.75
C LEU A 99 -22.33 -27.02 -1.37
N VAL A 100 -21.75 -26.99 -0.16
CA VAL A 100 -21.33 -28.22 0.52
C VAL A 100 -21.67 -28.08 1.99
N ASN A 101 -22.34 -29.09 2.54
CA ASN A 101 -22.64 -29.23 3.96
C ASN A 101 -21.38 -28.94 4.80
N TRP A 102 -21.57 -28.21 5.91
CA TRP A 102 -20.58 -27.32 6.58
C TRP A 102 -20.42 -26.00 5.81
N VAL A 103 -21.16 -24.95 6.20
CA VAL A 103 -21.22 -23.67 5.48
C VAL A 103 -19.86 -22.97 5.50
N MET A 104 -19.02 -23.29 4.52
CA MET A 104 -17.74 -22.65 4.25
C MET A 104 -17.98 -21.64 3.13
N VAL A 105 -18.01 -20.36 3.49
CA VAL A 105 -18.31 -19.28 2.55
C VAL A 105 -17.02 -18.79 1.91
N PHE A 106 -16.91 -18.89 0.59
CA PHE A 106 -15.80 -18.32 -0.17
C PHE A 106 -16.16 -16.89 -0.58
N ALA A 107 -15.33 -15.91 -0.24
CA ALA A 107 -15.47 -14.53 -0.74
C ALA A 107 -14.34 -14.20 -1.71
N LEU A 108 -14.67 -13.56 -2.83
CA LEU A 108 -13.68 -13.15 -3.85
C LEU A 108 -13.35 -11.67 -3.68
N VAL A 109 -12.08 -11.35 -3.44
CA VAL A 109 -11.59 -9.96 -3.42
C VAL A 109 -10.44 -9.83 -4.41
N ARG A 110 -10.68 -9.12 -5.52
CA ARG A 110 -9.67 -8.67 -6.52
C ARG A 110 -8.56 -9.71 -6.78
N ASN A 111 -8.97 -10.91 -7.22
CA ASN A 111 -8.13 -12.07 -7.56
C ASN A 111 -7.65 -12.98 -6.41
N PHE A 112 -8.20 -12.86 -5.20
CA PHE A 112 -7.89 -13.75 -4.07
C PHE A 112 -9.15 -14.36 -3.43
N TYR A 113 -9.03 -15.61 -2.96
CA TYR A 113 -10.08 -16.34 -2.26
C TYR A 113 -9.93 -16.15 -0.74
N LEU A 114 -10.95 -15.63 -0.08
CA LEU A 114 -11.09 -15.59 1.37
C LEU A 114 -11.99 -16.74 1.81
N VAL A 115 -11.58 -17.53 2.81
CA VAL A 115 -12.46 -18.54 3.44
C VAL A 115 -12.97 -17.95 4.75
N LEU A 116 -14.29 -17.92 4.89
CA LEU A 116 -14.96 -17.49 6.11
C LEU A 116 -15.33 -18.71 6.94
N VAL A 117 -14.89 -18.72 8.19
CA VAL A 117 -15.31 -19.69 9.22
C VAL A 117 -16.29 -18.97 10.14
N VAL A 118 -17.58 -19.29 10.03
CA VAL A 118 -18.60 -18.82 10.97
C VAL A 118 -18.52 -19.72 12.20
N LYS A 119 -18.33 -19.14 13.39
CA LYS A 119 -18.39 -19.85 14.67
C LYS A 119 -19.81 -19.67 15.21
N TYR A 120 -20.52 -20.77 15.43
CA TYR A 120 -21.79 -20.81 16.17
C TYR A 120 -21.60 -20.32 17.61
#